data_AF-A0A6N8HPT2-F1
#
_entry.id   AF-A0A6N8HPT2-F1
#
_cell.length_a   1.000
_cell.length_b   1.000
_cell.length_c   1.000
_cell.angle_alpha   90.00
_cell.angle_beta   90.00
_cell.angle_gamma   90.00
#
_symmetry.space_group_name_H-M   'P 1'
#
loop_
_entity.id
_entity.type
_entity.pdbx_description
1 polymer ?
#
loop_
_entity_poly.entity_id
_entity_poly.type
_entity_poly.pdbx_seq_one_letter_code
_entity_poly.pdbx_strand_id
1 'polypeptide(L)' 'MAGSLIGSIILWIIGLFILYIVISTAVKDGINKSFVGQFIEEKHEIKETKKSFLDHDLDNE' A
#
# COMPACT_ATOMS: atom_id res chain seq x y z
N MET A 1 -34.45 -23.10 -10.58
CA MET A 1 -33.09 -23.69 -10.52
C MET A 1 -32.00 -22.65 -10.84
N ALA A 2 -32.08 -21.89 -11.94
CA ALA A 2 -31.06 -20.89 -12.29
C ALA A 2 -30.90 -19.73 -11.28
N GLY A 3 -31.98 -19.22 -10.70
CA GLY A 3 -31.93 -18.11 -9.72
C GLY A 3 -31.12 -18.42 -8.45
N SER A 4 -31.12 -19.69 -8.00
CA SER A 4 -30.33 -20.11 -6.84
C SER A 4 -28.83 -20.13 -7.15
N LEU A 5 -28.45 -20.53 -8.37
CA LEU A 5 -27.04 -20.54 -8.79
C LEU A 5 -26.49 -19.11 -8.92
N ILE A 6 -27.30 -18.18 -9.45
CA ILE A 6 -26.94 -16.77 -9.57
C ILE A 6 -26.72 -16.14 -8.18
N GLY A 7 -27.61 -16.41 -7.22
CA GLY A 7 -27.44 -15.95 -5.84
C GLY A 7 -26.15 -16.47 -5.18
N SER A 8 -25.84 -17.76 -5.37
CA SER A 8 -24.59 -18.35 -4.88
C SER A 8 -23.34 -17.71 -5.51
N ILE A 9 -23.36 -17.46 -6.82
CA ILE A 9 -22.23 -16.81 -7.52
C ILE A 9 -21.99 -15.40 -6.97
N ILE A 10 -23.05 -14.62 -6.72
CA ILE A 10 -22.94 -13.28 -6.16
C ILE A 10 -22.32 -13.32 -4.75
N LEU A 11 -22.77 -14.25 -3.90
CA LEU A 11 -22.19 -14.44 -2.55
C LEU A 11 -20.70 -14.81 -2.61
N TRP A 12 -20.30 -15.67 -3.56
CA TRP A 12 -18.90 -16.01 -3.78
C TRP A 12 -18.05 -14.80 -4.18
N ILE A 13 -18.56 -13.97 -5.10
CA ILE A 13 -17.86 -12.74 -5.53
C ILE A 13 -17.68 -11.78 -4.35
N ILE A 14 -18.73 -11.57 -3.55
CA ILE A 14 -18.67 -10.71 -2.35
C ILE A 14 -17.65 -11.26 -1.35
N GLY A 15 -17.67 -12.57 -1.09
CA GLY A 15 -16.71 -13.21 -0.19
C GLY A 15 -15.26 -13.06 -0.66
N LEU A 16 -15.00 -13.28 -1.95
CA LEU A 16 -13.68 -13.09 -2.54
C LEU A 16 -13.23 -11.62 -2.49
N PHE A 17 -14.15 -10.69 -2.68
CA PHE A 17 -13.86 -9.26 -2.59
C PHE A 17 -13.46 -8.85 -1.16
N ILE A 18 -14.20 -9.31 -0.16
CA ILE A 18 -13.86 -9.08 1.25
C ILE A 18 -12.52 -9.72 1.59
N LEU A 19 -12.29 -10.96 1.16
CA LEU A 19 -11.03 -11.67 1.39
C LEU A 19 -9.84 -10.93 0.76
N TYR A 20 -10.00 -10.42 -0.45
CA TYR A 20 -8.99 -9.60 -1.12
C TYR A 20 -8.66 -8.34 -0.30
N ILE A 21 -9.68 -7.64 0.22
CA ILE A 21 -9.47 -6.46 1.07
C ILE A 21 -8.69 -6.86 2.32
N VAL A 22 -9.09 -7.95 3.01
CA VAL A 22 -8.41 -8.40 4.22
C VAL A 22 -6.93 -8.71 3.95
N ILE A 23 -6.63 -9.46 2.90
CA ILE A 23 -5.24 -9.78 2.52
C ILE A 23 -4.50 -8.51 2.11
N SER A 24 -5.09 -7.66 1.27
CA SER A 24 -4.48 -6.40 0.85
C SER A 24 -4.19 -5.49 2.03
N THR A 25 -5.10 -5.35 2.99
CA THR A 25 -4.91 -4.53 4.19
C THR A 25 -3.86 -5.18 5.10
N ALA A 26 -3.95 -6.48 5.37
CA ALA A 26 -2.96 -7.18 6.20
C ALA A 26 -1.55 -7.13 5.58
N VAL A 27 -1.44 -7.21 4.26
CA VAL A 27 -0.16 -7.12 3.54
C VAL A 27 0.30 -5.67 3.43
N LYS A 28 -0.56 -4.70 3.10
CA LYS A 28 -0.17 -3.29 2.98
C LYS A 28 0.13 -2.67 4.33
N ASP A 29 -0.75 -2.82 5.32
CA ASP A 29 -0.49 -2.37 6.69
C ASP A 29 0.64 -3.18 7.32
N GLY A 30 0.72 -4.49 7.02
CA GLY A 30 1.82 -5.35 7.46
C GLY A 30 3.16 -4.87 6.91
N ILE A 31 3.26 -4.61 5.61
CA ILE A 31 4.49 -4.09 4.99
C ILE A 31 4.78 -2.69 5.51
N ASN A 32 3.82 -1.77 5.47
CA ASN A 32 3.97 -0.36 5.88
C ASN A 32 4.40 -0.22 7.36
N LYS A 33 3.99 -1.17 8.21
CA LYS A 33 4.38 -1.21 9.63
C LYS A 33 5.58 -2.14 9.91
N SER A 34 6.05 -2.88 8.91
CA SER A 34 7.21 -3.78 9.05
C SER A 34 8.53 -3.04 8.83
N PHE A 35 9.59 -3.60 9.40
CA PHE A 35 10.96 -3.19 9.18
C PHE A 35 11.35 -3.17 7.68
N VAL A 36 10.73 -4.02 6.84
CA VAL A 36 10.97 -4.03 5.38
C VAL A 36 10.33 -2.82 4.70
N GLY A 37 9.12 -2.42 5.09
CA GLY A 37 8.47 -1.21 4.57
C GLY A 37 9.24 0.03 4.98
N GLN A 38 9.59 0.15 6.26
CA GLN A 38 10.42 1.25 6.77
C GLN A 38 11.82 1.27 6.14
N PHE A 39 12.45 0.11 5.89
CA PHE A 39 13.76 0.05 5.22
C PHE A 39 13.71 0.44 3.74
N ILE A 40 12.61 0.15 3.04
CA ILE A 40 12.40 0.60 1.66
C ILE A 40 12.07 2.09 1.63
N GLU A 41 11.22 2.56 2.55
CA GLU A 41 10.87 3.97 2.74
C GLU A 41 12.10 4.78 3.10
N GLU A 42 12.92 4.36 4.08
CA GLU A 42 14.19 4.98 4.46
C GLU A 42 15.15 5.03 3.26
N LYS A 43 15.27 3.97 2.45
CA LYS A 43 16.12 4.00 1.24
C LYS A 43 15.59 4.91 0.13
N HIS A 44 14.28 5.12 0.06
CA HIS A 44 13.66 6.03 -0.91
C HIS A 44 13.67 7.48 -0.42
N GLU A 45 13.42 7.74 0.86
CA GLU A 45 13.56 9.05 1.50
C GLU A 45 15.02 9.50 1.53
N ILE A 46 16.00 8.60 1.75
CA ILE A 46 17.43 8.96 1.60
C ILE A 46 17.75 9.45 0.16
N LYS A 47 16.97 9.07 -0.86
CA LYS A 47 17.10 9.65 -2.22
C LYS A 47 16.41 11.00 -2.38
N GLU A 48 15.37 11.33 -1.62
CA GLU A 48 14.69 12.63 -1.69
C GLU A 48 15.25 13.66 -0.69
N THR A 49 15.57 13.27 0.55
CA THR A 49 16.14 14.16 1.57
C THR A 49 17.56 14.59 1.24
N LYS A 50 18.31 13.83 0.42
CA LYS A 50 19.64 14.27 -0.06
C LYS A 50 19.57 15.38 -1.12
N LYS A 51 18.37 15.86 -1.49
CA LYS A 51 18.21 17.10 -2.27
C LYS A 51 18.14 18.36 -1.40
N SER A 52 17.84 18.25 -0.10
CA SER A 52 17.49 19.42 0.73
C SER A 52 18.59 19.90 1.70
N PHE A 53 19.84 19.49 1.52
CA PHE A 53 20.98 20.07 2.27
C PHE A 53 21.87 20.99 1.42
N LEU A 54 21.77 20.92 0.09
CA LEU A 54 22.56 21.74 -0.84
C LEU A 54 21.76 22.87 -1.51
N ASP A 55 20.45 22.95 -1.25
CA ASP A 55 19.54 23.93 -1.89
C ASP A 55 19.30 25.20 -1.05
N HIS A 56 19.99 25.39 0.10
CA HIS A 56 19.71 26.48 1.05
C HIS A 56 20.89 27.45 1.29
N ASP A 57 21.87 27.49 0.39
CA ASP A 57 23.05 28.36 0.58
C ASP A 57 23.42 29.17 -0.68
N LEU A 58 22.48 29.32 -1.63
CA LEU A 58 22.68 30.09 -2.87
C LEU A 58 21.61 31.17 -3.11
N ASP A 59 20.79 31.45 -2.11
CA ASP A 59 19.84 32.55 -2.04
C ASP A 59 20.44 33.70 -1.23
N ASN A 60 21.61 34.16 -1.69
CA ASN A 60 22.20 35.43 -1.29
C ASN A 60 22.34 36.34 -2.52
N GLU A 61 21.21 36.96 -2.92
CA GLU A 61 21.11 38.28 -3.58
C GLU A 61 19.76 38.94 -3.24
#